data_AF-A0A1F6SD04-F1
#
_entry.id   AF-A0A1F6SD04-F1
#
_cell.length_a   1.000
_cell.length_b   1.000
_cell.length_c   1.000
_cell.angle_alpha   90.00
_cell.angle_beta   90.00
_cell.angle_gamma   90.00
#
_symmetry.space_group_name_H-M   'P 1'
#
loop_
_entity.id
_entity.type
_entity.pdbx_description
1 polymer ?
#
loop_
_entity_poly.entity_id
_entity_poly.type
_entity_poly.pdbx_seq_one_letter_code
_entity_poly.pdbx_strand_id
1 'polypeptide(L)' 'MELITIKQVCKLLAYSESKLYKLVHAKKIEYVKLFNGGIRFKKETIYNMIEKNTVKPNLY' A
#
# COMPACT_ATOMS: atom_id res chain seq x y z
N MET A 1 -13.56 -8.70 1.96
CA MET A 1 -12.11 -8.40 1.92
C MET A 1 -11.79 -7.83 0.54
N GLU A 2 -11.53 -6.53 0.43
CA GLU A 2 -11.27 -5.88 -0.86
C GLU A 2 -9.77 -5.88 -1.20
N LEU A 3 -9.43 -6.36 -2.40
CA LEU A 3 -8.06 -6.41 -2.92
C LEU A 3 -7.83 -5.35 -3.99
N ILE A 4 -6.86 -4.47 -3.75
CA ILE A 4 -6.50 -3.38 -4.65
C ILE A 4 -5.22 -3.68 -5.42
N THR A 5 -5.11 -3.11 -6.62
CA THR A 5 -3.94 -3.25 -7.50
C THR A 5 -2.82 -2.30 -7.11
N ILE A 6 -1.60 -2.62 -7.53
CA ILE A 6 -0.44 -1.72 -7.40
C ILE A 6 -0.73 -0.29 -7.90
N LYS A 7 -1.43 -0.15 -9.03
CA LYS A 7 -1.81 1.15 -9.60
C LYS A 7 -2.72 1.95 -8.68
N GLN A 8 -3.69 1.30 -8.03
CA GLN A 8 -4.56 1.95 -7.05
C GLN A 8 -3.78 2.37 -5.80
N VAL A 9 -2.88 1.52 -5.30
CA VAL A 9 -2.03 1.86 -4.15
C VAL A 9 -1.12 3.04 -4.47
N CYS A 10 -0.51 3.07 -5.66
CA CYS A 10 0.31 4.19 -6.12
C CYS A 10 -0.47 5.51 -6.14
N LYS A 11 -1.75 5.49 -6.57
CA LYS A 11 -2.62 6.66 -6.53
C LYS A 11 -2.95 7.10 -5.09
N LEU A 12 -3.23 6.16 -4.19
CA LEU A 12 -3.57 6.46 -2.80
C LEU A 12 -2.40 7.01 -1.99
N LEU A 13 -1.20 6.44 -2.18
CA LEU A 13 0.01 6.81 -1.44
C LEU A 13 0.85 7.88 -2.15
N ALA A 14 0.46 8.29 -3.36
CA ALA A 14 1.27 9.13 -4.25
C ALA A 14 2.71 8.59 -4.44
N TYR A 15 2.86 7.26 -4.48
CA TYR A 15 4.15 6.59 -4.64
C TYR A 15 4.37 6.15 -6.09
N SER A 16 5.62 6.19 -6.54
CA SER A 16 6.00 5.53 -7.80
C SER A 16 5.89 4.01 -7.67
N GLU A 17 5.57 3.32 -8.78
CA GLU A 17 5.50 1.86 -8.80
C GLU A 17 6.81 1.23 -8.33
N SER A 18 7.95 1.75 -8.78
CA SER A 18 9.28 1.28 -8.35
C SER A 18 9.48 1.37 -6.84
N LYS A 19 8.97 2.42 -6.19
CA LYS A 19 9.03 2.55 -4.72
C LYS A 19 8.15 1.49 -4.06
N LEU A 20 6.97 1.22 -4.59
CA LEU A 20 6.09 0.18 -4.06
C LEU A 20 6.71 -1.22 -4.21
N TYR A 21 7.30 -1.52 -5.37
CA TYR A 21 8.02 -2.78 -5.59
C TYR A 21 9.18 -2.94 -4.61
N LYS A 22 9.98 -1.89 -4.35
CA LYS A 22 11.04 -1.94 -3.33
C LYS A 22 10.49 -2.28 -1.94
N LEU A 23 9.34 -1.73 -1.56
CA LEU A 23 8.69 -2.04 -0.27
C LEU A 23 8.22 -3.50 -0.20
N VAL A 24 7.66 -4.01 -1.30
CA VAL A 24 7.25 -5.41 -1.42
C VAL A 24 8.46 -6.35 -1.29
N HIS A 25 9.53 -6.09 -2.04
CA HIS A 25 10.76 -6.88 -1.96
C HIS A 25 11.43 -6.81 -0.59
N ALA A 26 11.37 -5.65 0.05
CA ALA A 26 11.86 -5.47 1.42
C ALA A 26 10.91 -6.03 2.50
N LYS A 27 9.79 -6.66 2.12
CA LYS A 27 8.75 -7.20 3.03
C LYS A 27 8.21 -6.17 4.03
N LYS A 28 8.20 -4.88 3.66
CA LYS A 28 7.69 -3.79 4.49
C LYS A 28 6.18 -3.58 4.34
N ILE A 29 5.54 -4.31 3.44
CA ILE A 29 4.11 -4.19 3.14
C ILE A 29 3.54 -5.58 2.87
N GLU A 30 2.37 -5.86 3.43
CA GLU A 30 1.67 -7.12 3.15
C GLU A 30 1.05 -7.10 1.75
N TYR A 31 1.23 -8.19 1.03
CA TYR A 31 0.65 -8.39 -0.29
C TYR A 31 0.17 -9.82 -0.47
N VAL A 32 -0.81 -9.98 -1.35
CA VAL A 32 -1.33 -11.27 -1.80
C VAL A 32 -0.74 -11.55 -3.17
N LYS A 33 -0.01 -12.65 -3.28
CA LYS A 33 0.48 -13.17 -4.57
C LYS A 33 -0.64 -14.00 -5.20
N LEU A 34 -1.07 -13.61 -6.39
CA LEU A 34 -2.06 -14.34 -7.17
C LEU A 34 -1.39 -15.50 -7.92
N PHE A 35 -2.18 -16.52 -8.27
CA PHE A 35 -1.71 -17.69 -9.02
C PHE A 35 -1.11 -17.35 -10.40
N ASN A 36 -1.49 -16.22 -10.99
CA ASN A 36 -0.94 -15.71 -12.26
C ASN A 36 0.33 -14.85 -12.09
N GLY A 37 0.94 -14.83 -10.90
CA GLY A 37 2.11 -13.99 -10.59
C GLY A 37 1.79 -12.52 -10.30
N GLY A 38 0.52 -12.11 -10.39
CA GLY A 38 0.08 -10.77 -10.04
C GLY A 38 0.19 -10.47 -8.54
N ILE A 39 0.39 -9.20 -8.20
CA ILE A 39 0.45 -8.73 -6.81
C ILE A 39 -0.80 -7.89 -6.51
N ARG A 40 -1.47 -8.23 -5.41
CA ARG A 40 -2.60 -7.47 -4.86
C ARG A 40 -2.32 -7.06 -3.43
N PHE A 41 -2.96 -6.00 -2.98
CA PHE A 41 -2.83 -5.50 -1.62
C PHE A 41 -4.20 -5.50 -0.95
N LYS A 42 -4.25 -5.84 0.34
CA LYS A 42 -5.46 -5.65 1.13
C LYS A 42 -5.67 -4.14 1.30
N LYS A 43 -6.88 -3.67 0.98
CA LYS A 43 -7.24 -2.26 1.12
C LYS A 43 -6.97 -1.76 2.55
N GLU A 44 -7.40 -2.52 3.56
CA GLU A 44 -7.25 -2.20 4.99
C GLU A 44 -5.78 -1.97 5.39
N THR A 45 -4.86 -2.80 4.93
CA THR A 45 -3.42 -2.63 5.20
C THR A 45 -2.91 -1.28 4.69
N ILE A 46 -3.34 -0.86 3.49
CA ILE A 46 -2.92 0.42 2.91
C ILE A 46 -3.50 1.60 3.69
N TYR A 47 -4.78 1.54 4.06
CA TYR A 47 -5.40 2.59 4.87
C TYR A 47 -4.75 2.71 6.25
N ASN A 48 -4.47 1.58 6.91
CA ASN A 48 -3.74 1.57 8.19
C ASN A 48 -2.34 2.20 8.05
N MET A 49 -1.64 1.98 6.93
CA MET A 49 -0.37 2.65 6.65
C MET A 49 -0.53 4.16 6.47
N ILE A 50 -1.58 4.61 5.79
CA ILE A 50 -1.89 6.03 5.63
C ILE A 50 -2.14 6.65 7.00
N GLU A 51 -3.01 6.04 7.81
CA GLU A 51 -3.32 6.54 9.15
C GLU A 51 -2.08 6.63 10.05
N LYS A 52 -1.22 5.61 10.04
CA LYS A 52 0.04 5.62 10.79
C LYS A 52 1.02 6.71 10.36
N ASN A 53 1.01 7.09 9.08
CA ASN A 53 1.86 8.16 8.55
C ASN A 53 1.18 9.53 8.53
N THR A 54 -0.10 9.61 8.89
CA THR A 54 -0.84 10.87 8.92
C THR A 54 -0.52 11.60 10.21
N VAL A 55 0.15 12.74 10.10
CA VAL A 55 0.37 13.65 11.22
C VAL A 55 -0.94 14.41 11.46
N LYS A 56 -1.56 14.21 12.63
CA LYS A 56 -2.76 14.95 13.01
C LYS A 56 -2.39 16.42 13.25
N PRO A 57 -3.11 17.39 12.68
CA PRO A 57 -2.85 18.80 12.98
C PRO A 57 -3.14 19.04 14.47
N ASN A 58 -2.16 19.63 15.18
CA ASN A 58 -2.39 20.16 16.50
C ASN A 58 -3.30 21.38 16.36
N LEU A 59 -4.55 21.24 16.78
CA LEU A 59 -5.43 22.38 17.02
C LEU A 59 -4.98 23.02 18.33
N TYR A 60 -4.09 24.02 18.23
CA TYR A 60 -3.85 25.02 19.27
C TYR A 60 -4.46 26.34 18.85
#